data_AF-J6HCC3-F1
#
_entry.id   AF-J6HCC3-F1
#
_cell.length_a   1.000
_cell.length_b   1.000
_cell.length_c   1.000
_cell.angle_alpha   90.00
_cell.angle_beta   90.00
_cell.angle_gamma   90.00
#
_symmetry.space_group_name_H-M   'P 1'
#
loop_
_entity.id
_entity.type
_entity.pdbx_description
1 polymer ?
#
loop_
_entity_poly.entity_id
_entity_poly.type
_entity_poly.pdbx_seq_one_letter_code
_entity_poly.pdbx_strand_id
1 'polypeptide(L)' 'MATINQLVRKPRARKVAKSNVPALEACPQKRGVCTRVYTTTPKKPNSA' A
#
# COMPACT_ATOMS: atom_id res chain seq x y z
N MET A 1 19.01 -12.83 -21.25
CA MET A 1 18.34 -11.99 -22.27
C MET A 1 17.17 -12.79 -22.82
N ALA A 2 15.94 -12.26 -22.86
CA ALA A 2 14.80 -12.97 -23.47
C ALA A 2 14.78 -12.72 -24.99
N THR A 3 14.50 -13.75 -25.79
CA THR A 3 14.39 -13.62 -27.24
C THR A 3 13.05 -12.99 -27.63
N ILE A 4 12.97 -12.40 -28.84
CA ILE A 4 11.73 -11.76 -29.33
C ILE A 4 10.58 -12.77 -29.36
N ASN A 5 10.83 -14.00 -29.82
CA ASN A 5 9.82 -15.06 -29.86
C ASN A 5 9.29 -15.47 -28.47
N GLN A 6 10.12 -15.37 -27.42
CA GLN A 6 9.67 -15.60 -26.03
C GLN A 6 8.72 -14.50 -25.56
N LEU A 7 9.00 -13.24 -25.93
CA LEU A 7 8.16 -12.10 -25.58
C LEU A 7 6.83 -12.08 -26.35
N VAL A 8 6.83 -12.55 -27.60
CA VAL A 8 5.60 -12.70 -28.41
C VAL A 8 4.69 -13.77 -27.82
N ARG A 9 5.24 -14.92 -27.40
CA ARG A 9 4.45 -16.01 -26.77
C ARG A 9 4.04 -15.69 -25.33
N LYS A 10 4.89 -14.98 -24.59
CA LYS A 10 4.65 -14.60 -23.19
C LYS A 10 5.18 -13.16 -22.95
N PRO A 11 4.30 -12.14 -23.07
CA PRO A 11 4.72 -10.77 -22.86
C PRO A 11 5.13 -10.53 -21.41
N ARG A 12 5.95 -9.49 -21.18
CA ARG A 12 6.32 -9.09 -19.82
C ARG A 12 5.10 -8.52 -19.11
N ALA A 13 4.82 -9.02 -17.92
CA ALA A 13 3.82 -8.44 -17.03
C ALA A 13 4.46 -7.35 -16.16
N ARG A 14 3.80 -6.19 -16.06
CA ARG A 14 4.15 -5.17 -15.06
C ARG A 14 3.73 -5.67 -13.68
N LYS A 15 4.54 -5.40 -12.65
CA LYS A 15 4.17 -5.71 -11.27
C LYS A 15 3.07 -4.75 -10.83
N VAL A 16 2.03 -5.28 -10.19
CA VAL A 16 0.97 -4.46 -9.58
C VAL A 16 1.48 -3.89 -8.27
N ALA A 17 1.43 -2.56 -8.12
CA ALA A 17 1.74 -1.89 -6.86
C ALA A 17 0.52 -1.89 -5.94
N LYS A 18 0.73 -2.15 -4.65
CA LYS A 18 -0.33 -2.06 -3.62
C LYS A 18 -0.31 -0.68 -2.98
N SER A 19 -1.48 -0.16 -2.63
CA SER A 19 -1.59 1.06 -1.83
C SER A 19 -1.22 0.78 -0.38
N ASN A 20 -0.44 1.68 0.23
CA ASN A 20 -0.18 1.65 1.68
C ASN A 20 -1.41 2.09 2.50
N VAL A 21 -2.43 2.65 1.85
CA VAL A 21 -3.62 3.24 2.48
C VAL A 21 -4.91 2.69 1.84
N PRO A 22 -5.24 1.40 2.01
CA PRO A 22 -6.41 0.79 1.38
C PRO A 22 -7.74 1.40 1.84
N ALA A 23 -7.84 1.82 3.11
CA ALA A 23 -9.06 2.40 3.68
C ALA A 23 -9.53 3.67 2.95
N LEU A 24 -8.61 4.42 2.33
CA LEU A 24 -8.93 5.66 1.63
C LEU A 24 -9.54 5.45 0.25
N GLU A 25 -9.41 4.27 -0.38
CA GLU A 25 -9.95 3.97 -1.73
C GLU A 25 -9.68 5.08 -2.77
N ALA A 26 -8.46 5.64 -2.76
CA ALA A 26 -8.04 6.76 -3.60
C ALA A 26 -8.74 8.11 -3.35
N CYS A 27 -9.55 8.25 -2.30
CA CYS A 27 -10.01 9.54 -1.81
C CYS A 27 -8.90 10.24 -1.00
N PRO A 28 -8.82 11.59 -1.02
CA PRO A 28 -7.84 12.32 -0.24
C PRO A 28 -8.14 12.28 1.28
N GLN A 29 -9.41 12.24 1.68
CA GLN A 29 -9.85 12.06 3.07
C GLN A 29 -11.18 11.30 3.13
N LYS A 30 -11.48 10.65 4.27
CA LYS A 30 -12.78 10.04 4.58
C LYS A 30 -13.21 10.36 6.01
N ARG A 31 -14.51 10.59 6.23
CA ARG A 31 -15.08 10.79 7.58
C ARG A 31 -15.21 9.44 8.29
N GLY A 32 -15.02 9.43 9.62
CA GLY A 32 -15.16 8.25 10.46
C GLY A 32 -15.60 8.60 11.89
N VAL A 33 -16.05 7.60 12.64
CA VAL A 33 -16.45 7.73 14.05
C VAL A 33 -15.51 6.88 14.91
N CYS A 34 -15.02 7.44 16.01
CA CYS A 34 -14.11 6.74 16.92
C CYS A 34 -14.83 5.61 17.66
N THR A 35 -14.31 4.38 17.57
CA THR A 35 -14.83 3.21 18.31
C THR A 35 -14.23 3.09 19.71
N ARG A 36 -13.00 3.57 19.91
CA ARG A 36 -12.29 3.57 21.20
C ARG A 36 -11.32 4.75 21.28
N VAL A 37 -11.18 5.33 22.47
CA VAL A 37 -10.19 6.39 22.76
C VAL A 37 -9.26 5.89 23.86
N TYR A 38 -7.95 5.91 23.63
CA TYR A 38 -6.92 5.41 24.54
C TYR A 38 -5.55 6.04 24.23
N THR A 39 -4.58 5.85 25.14
CA THR A 39 -3.20 6.31 24.98
C THR A 39 -2.28 5.18 24.52
N THR A 40 -1.25 5.50 23.73
CA THR A 40 -0.24 4.53 23.24
C THR A 40 1.16 5.11 23.38
N THR A 41 2.12 4.32 23.85
CA THR A 41 3.53 4.71 23.91
C THR A 41 4.19 4.61 22.53
N PRO A 42 5.03 5.57 22.10
CA PRO A 42 5.70 5.53 20.81
C PRO A 42 6.77 4.43 20.73
N LYS A 43 7.20 4.08 19.52
CA LYS A 43 8.33 3.17 19.30
C LYS A 43 9.64 3.86 19.72
N LYS A 44 10.53 3.12 20.41
CA LYS A 44 11.92 3.54 20.70
C LYS A 44 12.59 4.05 19.41
N PRO A 45 13.38 5.15 19.42
CA PRO A 45 13.93 5.91 20.56
C PRO A 45 13.05 7.05 21.08
N ASN A 46 11.83 7.21 20.56
CA ASN A 46 11.00 8.35 20.88
C ASN A 46 10.34 8.19 22.26
N SER A 47 10.04 9.32 22.93
CA SER A 47 9.31 9.38 24.21
C SER A 47 8.22 10.45 24.11
N ALA A 48 7.01 10.12 24.56
CA ALA A 48 5.83 10.99 24.58
C ALA A 48 4.84 10.50 25.63
#